data_AF-A0A9X7Z8Y1-F1
#
_entry.id   AF-A0A9X7Z8Y1-F1
#
_cell.length_a   1.000
_cell.length_b   1.000
_cell.length_c   1.000
_cell.angle_alpha   90.00
_cell.angle_beta   90.00
_cell.angle_gamma   90.00
#
_symmetry.space_group_name_H-M   'P 1'
#
loop_
_entity.id
_entity.type
_entity.pdbx_description
1 polymer ?
#
loop_
_entity_poly.entity_id
_entity_poly.type
_entity_poly.pdbx_seq_one_letter_code
_entity_poly.pdbx_strand_id
1 'polypeptide(L)'
;MDWVTPVISGAAGVIGASVGVLGNAMHSRAQRKFSEMSRTQKMTESKFKVYNQVLDINGRVPVLEPGQGDGWRPDLYVKHVRPLLFQNLHLLDARVREQVRTIDNRLQLKRWDLMKLTDEADDTDYMYYFDLIALIEDAYTSVR
;
A
#
# COMPACT_ATOMS: atom_id res chain seq x y z
N MET A 1 60.01 21.04 49.88
CA MET A 1 58.62 20.81 50.31
C MET A 1 57.85 22.01 49.76
N ASP A 2 56.94 21.92 48.81
CA ASP A 2 56.11 20.79 48.38
C ASP A 2 55.80 20.84 46.88
N TRP A 3 55.90 19.68 46.26
CA TRP A 3 55.51 19.37 44.89
C TRP A 3 54.25 18.53 44.97
N VAL A 4 53.06 19.13 45.02
CA VAL A 4 51.86 18.36 44.71
C VAL A 4 50.81 19.25 44.06
N THR A 5 50.80 19.24 42.72
CA THR A 5 49.52 19.30 42.01
C THR A 5 49.19 17.86 41.65
N PRO A 6 47.97 17.39 41.94
CA PRO A 6 47.40 16.42 41.05
C PRO A 6 45.91 16.63 40.81
N VAL A 7 45.59 16.80 39.52
CA VAL A 7 44.64 15.94 38.82
C VAL A 7 43.27 15.78 39.51
N ILE A 8 42.45 16.85 39.51
CA ILE A 8 41.00 16.72 39.77
C ILE A 8 40.17 17.01 38.51
N SER A 9 40.75 17.58 37.45
CA SER A 9 39.99 17.97 36.25
C SER A 9 39.78 16.86 35.20
N GLY A 10 40.39 15.67 35.36
CA GLY A 10 40.33 14.60 34.36
C GLY A 10 39.06 13.74 34.40
N ALA A 11 38.47 13.53 35.56
CA ALA A 11 37.33 12.61 35.73
C ALA A 11 35.97 13.23 35.32
N ALA A 12 35.82 14.55 35.43
CA ALA A 12 34.58 15.25 35.07
C ALA A 12 34.37 15.34 33.55
N GLY A 13 35.46 15.47 32.76
CA GLY A 13 35.37 15.61 31.30
C GLY A 13 34.94 14.34 30.57
N VAL A 14 35.36 13.16 31.07
CA VAL A 14 35.05 11.88 30.42
C VAL A 14 33.59 11.47 30.65
N ILE A 15 33.01 11.76 31.82
CA ILE A 15 31.62 11.44 32.13
C ILE A 15 30.67 12.35 31.32
N GLY A 16 30.97 13.65 31.22
CA GLY A 16 30.16 14.59 30.42
C GLY A 16 30.17 14.28 28.92
N ALA A 17 31.32 13.92 28.35
CA ALA A 17 31.42 13.52 26.94
C ALA A 17 30.67 12.20 26.65
N SER A 18 30.74 11.24 27.58
CA SER A 18 30.05 9.94 27.45
C SER A 18 28.52 10.11 27.47
N VAL A 19 28.00 10.95 28.37
CA VAL A 19 26.57 11.26 28.48
C VAL A 19 26.07 12.08 27.29
N GLY A 20 26.86 13.04 26.79
CA GLY A 20 26.51 13.85 25.62
C GLY A 20 26.44 13.03 24.31
N VAL A 21 27.38 12.10 24.10
CA VAL A 21 27.38 11.23 22.92
C VAL A 21 26.26 10.19 22.99
N LEU A 22 26.00 9.60 24.17
CA LEU A 22 24.87 8.68 24.38
C LEU A 22 23.52 9.39 24.22
N GLY A 23 23.36 10.60 24.74
CA GLY A 23 22.16 11.42 24.60
C GLY A 23 21.86 11.76 23.13
N ASN A 24 22.86 12.21 22.37
CA ASN A 24 22.71 12.50 20.93
C ASN A 24 22.44 11.24 20.09
N ALA A 25 23.06 10.10 20.43
CA ALA A 25 22.82 8.83 19.74
C ALA A 25 21.41 8.28 20.02
N MET A 26 20.90 8.42 21.25
CA MET A 26 19.51 8.04 21.57
C MET A 26 18.50 8.99 20.95
N HIS A 27 18.74 10.31 20.99
CA HIS A 27 17.84 11.31 20.41
C HIS A 27 17.73 11.15 18.88
N SER A 28 18.85 10.93 18.19
CA SER A 28 18.85 10.68 16.74
C SER A 28 18.18 9.36 16.35
N ARG A 29 18.32 8.29 17.14
CA ARG A 29 17.59 7.03 16.94
C ARG A 29 16.10 7.18 17.19
N ALA A 30 15.71 7.89 18.25
CA ALA A 30 14.31 8.18 18.56
C ALA A 30 13.67 9.03 17.44
N GLN A 31 14.33 10.11 17.01
CA GLN A 31 13.87 10.94 15.90
C GLN A 31 13.72 10.14 14.59
N ARG A 32 14.68 9.27 14.27
CA ARG A 32 14.57 8.37 13.11
C ARG A 32 13.36 7.46 13.22
N LYS A 33 13.19 6.77 14.36
CA LYS A 33 12.02 5.91 14.60
C LYS A 33 10.69 6.67 14.50
N PHE A 34 10.59 7.87 15.07
CA PHE A 34 9.40 8.71 14.95
C PHE A 34 9.12 9.11 13.51
N SER A 35 10.17 9.47 12.75
CA SER A 35 10.02 9.82 11.33
C SER A 35 9.59 8.62 10.47
N GLU A 36 10.12 7.43 10.76
CA GLU A 36 9.77 6.18 10.09
C GLU A 36 8.32 5.79 10.40
N MET A 37 7.92 5.83 11.68
CA MET A 37 6.54 5.59 12.09
C MET A 37 5.57 6.57 11.41
N SER A 38 5.87 7.87 11.42
CA SER A 38 5.03 8.87 10.77
C SER A 38 4.92 8.64 9.27
N ARG A 39 6.02 8.26 8.61
CA ARG A 39 6.01 7.91 7.18
C ARG A 39 5.15 6.69 6.90
N THR A 40 5.28 5.64 7.70
CA THR A 40 4.46 4.43 7.59
C THR A 40 2.99 4.76 7.79
N GLN A 41 2.65 5.54 8.81
CA GLN A 41 1.28 5.97 9.08
C GLN A 41 0.69 6.75 7.89
N LYS A 42 1.41 7.74 7.36
CA LYS A 42 0.96 8.50 6.18
C LYS A 42 0.78 7.62 4.95
N MET A 43 1.64 6.62 4.76
CA MET A 43 1.54 5.68 3.65
C MET A 43 0.30 4.79 3.79
N THR A 44 0.02 4.31 5.00
CA THR A 44 -1.20 3.55 5.33
C THR A 44 -2.46 4.39 5.13
N GLU A 45 -2.48 5.63 5.60
CA GLU A 45 -3.60 6.56 5.38
C GLU A 45 -3.83 6.82 3.88
N SER A 46 -2.75 7.02 3.11
CA SER A 46 -2.83 7.23 1.66
C SER A 46 -3.37 5.98 0.95
N LYS A 47 -2.95 4.78 1.36
CA LYS A 47 -3.48 3.51 0.84
C LYS A 47 -4.98 3.40 1.08
N PHE A 48 -5.43 3.60 2.32
CA PHE A 48 -6.85 3.51 2.65
C PHE A 48 -7.70 4.59 1.96
N LYS A 49 -7.13 5.78 1.72
CA LYS A 49 -7.80 6.79 0.90
C LYS A 49 -8.07 6.28 -0.53
N VAL A 50 -7.10 5.62 -1.15
CA VAL A 50 -7.27 5.03 -2.49
C VAL A 50 -8.30 3.91 -2.47
N TYR A 51 -8.23 3.02 -1.48
CA TYR A 51 -9.21 1.93 -1.31
C TYR A 51 -10.64 2.46 -1.15
N ASN A 52 -10.84 3.51 -0.34
CA ASN A 52 -12.14 4.15 -0.21
C ASN A 52 -12.66 4.74 -1.53
N GLN A 53 -11.77 5.34 -2.33
CA GLN A 53 -12.14 5.84 -3.65
C GLN A 53 -12.56 4.71 -4.59
N VAL A 54 -11.90 3.55 -4.54
CA VAL A 54 -12.29 2.37 -5.33
C VAL A 54 -13.67 1.85 -4.90
N LEU A 55 -13.90 1.70 -3.59
CA LEU A 55 -15.17 1.23 -3.06
C LEU A 55 -16.33 2.20 -3.36
N ASP A 56 -16.09 3.50 -3.27
CA ASP A 56 -17.07 4.53 -3.63
C ASP A 56 -17.43 4.47 -5.13
N ILE A 57 -16.44 4.30 -6.01
CA ILE A 57 -16.68 4.08 -7.44
C ILE A 57 -17.46 2.79 -7.66
N ASN A 58 -17.11 1.70 -6.98
CA ASN A 58 -17.81 0.43 -7.08
C ASN A 58 -19.29 0.54 -6.65
N GLY A 59 -19.60 1.36 -5.65
CA GLY A 59 -20.98 1.61 -5.22
C GLY A 59 -21.78 2.51 -6.15
N ARG A 60 -21.13 3.39 -6.92
CA ARG A 60 -21.79 4.36 -7.83
C ARG A 60 -21.87 3.88 -9.27
N VAL A 61 -20.86 3.15 -9.73
CA VAL A 61 -20.74 2.64 -11.08
C VAL A 61 -21.01 1.15 -11.02
N PRO A 62 -22.01 0.64 -11.75
CA PRO A 62 -22.38 -0.77 -11.70
C PRO A 62 -21.40 -1.60 -12.55
N VAL A 63 -20.16 -1.71 -12.06
CA VAL A 63 -19.11 -2.52 -12.69
C VAL A 63 -19.48 -4.01 -12.64
N LEU A 64 -20.18 -4.40 -11.58
CA LEU A 64 -20.94 -5.65 -11.50
C LEU A 64 -22.44 -5.32 -11.46
N GLU A 65 -23.23 -5.94 -12.35
CA GLU A 65 -24.68 -5.84 -12.42
C GLU A 65 -25.31 -7.21 -12.10
N PRO A 66 -25.87 -7.39 -10.89
CA PRO A 66 -26.57 -8.62 -10.55
C PRO A 66 -27.81 -8.81 -11.44
N GLY A 67 -27.94 -9.97 -12.07
CA GLY A 67 -29.16 -10.38 -12.78
C GLY A 67 -29.25 -10.06 -14.27
N GLN A 68 -28.19 -9.54 -14.91
CA GLN A 68 -28.10 -9.45 -16.37
C GLN A 68 -26.86 -10.19 -16.91
N GLY A 69 -27.06 -11.32 -17.60
CA GLY A 69 -25.97 -12.10 -18.22
C GLY A 69 -24.89 -12.53 -17.22
N ASP A 70 -23.63 -12.46 -17.65
CA ASP A 70 -22.42 -12.62 -16.84
C ASP A 70 -22.18 -11.46 -15.84
N GLY A 71 -23.01 -10.41 -15.91
CA GLY A 71 -23.09 -9.35 -14.89
C GLY A 71 -21.82 -8.51 -14.75
N TRP A 72 -20.85 -8.62 -15.66
CA TRP A 72 -19.56 -7.96 -15.59
C TRP A 72 -19.38 -6.94 -16.71
N ARG A 73 -18.97 -5.72 -16.34
CA ARG A 73 -18.84 -4.60 -17.26
C ARG A 73 -17.36 -4.16 -17.32
N PRO A 74 -16.50 -4.89 -18.09
CA PRO A 74 -15.06 -4.62 -18.11
C PRO A 74 -14.72 -3.21 -18.59
N ASP A 75 -15.53 -2.63 -19.47
CA ASP A 75 -15.35 -1.25 -19.95
C ASP A 75 -15.48 -0.23 -18.82
N LEU A 76 -16.40 -0.47 -17.88
CA LEU A 76 -16.60 0.39 -16.72
C LEU A 76 -15.44 0.26 -15.73
N TYR A 77 -14.92 -0.95 -15.52
CA TYR A 77 -13.68 -1.15 -14.76
C TYR A 77 -12.52 -0.37 -15.38
N VAL A 78 -12.27 -0.54 -16.69
CA VAL A 78 -11.16 0.12 -17.40
C VAL A 78 -11.29 1.64 -17.35
N LYS A 79 -12.52 2.17 -17.44
CA LYS A 79 -12.78 3.60 -17.46
C LYS A 79 -12.73 4.26 -16.08
N HIS A 80 -13.23 3.59 -15.05
CA HIS A 80 -13.48 4.22 -13.75
C HIS A 80 -12.56 3.71 -12.63
N VAL A 81 -12.30 2.41 -12.56
CA VAL A 81 -11.58 1.80 -11.43
C VAL A 81 -10.08 1.65 -11.73
N ARG A 82 -9.75 1.11 -12.90
CA ARG A 82 -8.35 0.84 -13.31
C ARG A 82 -7.43 2.07 -13.22
N PRO A 83 -7.82 3.28 -13.69
CA PRO A 83 -6.92 4.44 -13.65
C PRO A 83 -6.51 4.80 -12.22
N LEU A 84 -7.45 4.71 -11.28
CA LEU A 84 -7.23 5.02 -9.88
C LEU A 84 -6.23 4.03 -9.24
N LEU A 85 -6.44 2.73 -9.48
CA LEU A 85 -5.56 1.68 -8.99
C LEU A 85 -4.16 1.78 -9.59
N PHE A 86 -4.06 2.06 -10.89
CA PHE A 86 -2.77 2.13 -11.58
C PHE A 86 -1.94 3.35 -11.16
N GLN A 87 -2.57 4.52 -11.01
CA GLN A 87 -1.89 5.73 -10.51
C GLN A 87 -1.32 5.54 -9.10
N ASN A 88 -1.97 4.71 -8.29
CA ASN A 88 -1.62 4.47 -6.90
C ASN A 88 -1.02 3.08 -6.65
N LEU A 89 -0.56 2.39 -7.70
CA LEU A 89 -0.13 0.98 -7.63
C LEU A 89 0.94 0.76 -6.56
N HIS A 90 1.84 1.72 -6.38
CA HIS A 90 2.92 1.70 -5.38
C HIS A 90 2.44 1.72 -3.92
N LEU A 91 1.20 2.15 -3.66
CA LEU A 91 0.60 2.21 -2.32
C LEU A 91 -0.21 0.95 -1.96
N LEU A 92 -0.65 0.18 -2.96
CA LEU A 92 -1.57 -0.95 -2.74
C LEU A 92 -0.82 -2.14 -2.15
N ASP A 93 -1.54 -3.01 -1.44
CA ASP A 93 -0.98 -4.26 -0.92
C ASP A 93 -0.62 -5.23 -2.05
N ALA A 94 0.32 -6.14 -1.79
CA ALA A 94 0.83 -7.06 -2.81
C ALA A 94 -0.29 -7.88 -3.49
N ARG A 95 -1.23 -8.41 -2.70
CA ARG A 95 -2.38 -9.18 -3.18
C ARG A 95 -3.29 -8.35 -4.08
N VAL A 96 -3.56 -7.10 -3.72
CA VAL A 96 -4.37 -6.18 -4.54
C VAL A 96 -3.67 -5.88 -5.86
N ARG A 97 -2.36 -5.59 -5.85
CA ARG A 97 -1.60 -5.36 -7.09
C ARG A 97 -1.58 -6.57 -8.01
N GLU A 98 -1.43 -7.75 -7.43
CA GLU A 98 -1.46 -9.01 -8.18
C GLU A 98 -2.82 -9.20 -8.84
N GLN A 99 -3.92 -8.99 -8.11
CA GLN A 99 -5.26 -9.11 -8.65
C GLN A 99 -5.54 -8.12 -9.78
N VAL A 100 -5.09 -6.87 -9.65
CA VAL A 100 -5.18 -5.86 -10.73
C VAL A 100 -4.45 -6.34 -11.99
N ARG A 101 -3.26 -6.93 -11.85
CA ARG A 101 -2.51 -7.49 -12.98
C ARG A 101 -3.22 -8.70 -13.59
N THR A 102 -3.80 -9.55 -12.77
CA THR A 102 -4.60 -10.70 -13.24
C THR A 102 -5.76 -10.24 -14.11
N ILE A 103 -6.54 -9.26 -13.65
CA ILE A 103 -7.63 -8.67 -14.43
C ILE A 103 -7.10 -8.08 -15.74
N ASP A 104 -6.06 -7.24 -15.67
CA ASP A 104 -5.48 -6.59 -16.86
C ASP A 104 -4.96 -7.60 -17.90
N ASN A 105 -4.29 -8.67 -17.45
CA ASN A 105 -3.79 -9.72 -18.33
C ASN A 105 -4.95 -10.46 -19.02
N ARG A 106 -6.02 -10.77 -18.30
CA ARG A 106 -7.21 -11.43 -18.87
C ARG A 106 -7.91 -10.54 -19.89
N LEU A 107 -8.06 -9.25 -19.59
CA LEU A 107 -8.61 -8.28 -20.55
C LEU A 107 -7.76 -8.16 -21.82
N GLN A 108 -6.43 -8.25 -21.68
CA GLN A 108 -5.52 -8.24 -22.82
C GLN A 108 -5.61 -9.52 -23.65
N LEU A 109 -5.69 -10.69 -23.01
CA LEU A 109 -5.87 -11.98 -23.67
C LEU A 109 -7.18 -11.99 -24.47
N LYS A 110 -8.31 -11.61 -23.85
CA LYS A 110 -9.60 -11.51 -24.56
C LYS A 110 -9.55 -10.58 -25.76
N ARG A 111 -8.84 -9.44 -25.65
CA ARG A 111 -8.64 -8.54 -26.78
C ARG A 111 -7.87 -9.20 -27.93
N TRP A 112 -6.91 -10.08 -27.62
CA TRP A 112 -6.18 -10.85 -28.62
C TRP A 112 -6.99 -12.03 -29.17
N ASP A 113 -7.81 -12.70 -28.36
CA ASP A 113 -8.64 -13.83 -28.78
C ASP A 113 -9.81 -13.38 -29.66
N LEU A 114 -10.36 -12.19 -29.39
CA LEU A 114 -11.29 -11.51 -30.31
C LEU A 114 -10.67 -11.25 -31.69
N MET A 115 -9.34 -11.07 -31.77
CA MET A 115 -8.64 -10.98 -33.06
C MET A 115 -8.42 -12.34 -33.72
N LYS A 116 -8.54 -13.44 -32.97
CA LYS A 116 -8.30 -14.82 -33.42
C LYS A 116 -9.57 -15.62 -33.69
N LEU A 117 -10.77 -15.04 -33.54
CA LEU A 117 -12.08 -15.69 -33.81
C LEU A 117 -12.30 -17.00 -33.03
N THR A 118 -11.74 -17.11 -31.82
CA THR A 118 -11.98 -18.26 -30.94
C THR A 118 -13.08 -17.91 -29.94
N ASP A 119 -14.22 -18.61 -30.06
CA ASP A 119 -15.49 -18.30 -29.40
C ASP A 119 -15.71 -19.16 -28.13
N GLU A 120 -14.71 -19.18 -27.24
CA GLU A 120 -14.89 -19.75 -25.90
C GLU A 120 -15.14 -18.60 -24.90
N ALA A 121 -16.41 -18.41 -24.56
CA ALA A 121 -16.83 -17.49 -23.51
C ALA A 121 -16.34 -18.03 -22.15
N ASP A 122 -15.29 -17.42 -21.60
CA ASP A 122 -14.90 -17.65 -20.21
C ASP A 122 -15.74 -16.76 -19.29
N ASP A 123 -16.77 -17.38 -18.70
CA ASP A 123 -17.79 -16.81 -17.81
C ASP A 123 -17.26 -16.48 -16.39
N THR A 124 -15.97 -16.70 -16.11
CA THR A 124 -15.41 -16.52 -14.75
C THR A 124 -14.75 -15.16 -14.50
N ASP A 125 -14.71 -14.28 -15.50
CA ASP A 125 -14.01 -13.00 -15.41
C ASP A 125 -14.50 -12.08 -14.29
N TYR A 126 -15.80 -12.10 -14.00
CA TYR A 126 -16.41 -11.29 -12.95
C TYR A 126 -15.85 -11.62 -11.56
N MET A 127 -15.44 -12.88 -11.34
CA MET A 127 -14.88 -13.34 -10.06
C MET A 127 -13.60 -12.58 -9.73
N TYR A 128 -12.78 -12.25 -10.72
CA TYR A 128 -11.53 -11.56 -10.46
C TYR A 128 -11.73 -10.14 -9.95
N TYR A 129 -12.73 -9.43 -10.48
CA TYR A 129 -13.08 -8.12 -9.97
C TYR A 129 -13.78 -8.20 -8.61
N PHE A 130 -14.65 -9.20 -8.40
CA PHE A 130 -15.23 -9.45 -7.10
C PHE A 130 -14.15 -9.69 -6.03
N ASP A 131 -13.17 -10.55 -6.32
CA ASP A 131 -12.03 -10.83 -5.46
C ASP A 131 -11.18 -9.59 -5.19
N LEU A 132 -11.02 -8.71 -6.19
CA LEU A 132 -10.32 -7.44 -5.99
C LEU A 132 -11.02 -6.58 -4.93
N ILE A 133 -12.35 -6.46 -5.00
CA ILE A 133 -13.13 -5.72 -4.00
C ILE A 133 -13.02 -6.39 -2.62
N ALA A 134 -13.16 -7.71 -2.55
CA ALA A 134 -13.01 -8.45 -1.31
C ALA A 134 -11.63 -8.26 -0.66
N LEU A 135 -10.55 -8.26 -1.45
CA LEU A 135 -9.19 -8.00 -0.97
C LEU A 135 -9.04 -6.58 -0.40
N ILE A 136 -9.70 -5.59 -1.01
CA ILE A 136 -9.70 -4.21 -0.54
C ILE A 136 -10.47 -4.09 0.79
N GLU A 137 -11.60 -4.79 0.93
CA GLU A 137 -12.39 -4.81 2.17
C GLU A 137 -11.66 -5.54 3.31
N ASP A 138 -11.00 -6.66 3.02
CA ASP A 138 -10.20 -7.43 4.00
C ASP A 138 -8.96 -6.66 4.51
N ALA A 139 -8.53 -5.63 3.78
CA ALA A 139 -7.49 -4.74 4.27
C ALA A 139 -7.92 -3.92 5.51
N TYR A 140 -9.22 -3.84 5.81
CA TYR A 140 -9.74 -3.14 7.00
C TYR A 140 -9.96 -4.08 8.20
N THR A 141 -10.24 -5.36 7.95
CA THR A 141 -10.44 -6.37 9.00
C THR A 141 -9.10 -6.80 9.63
N SER A 142 -8.04 -6.80 8.85
CA SER A 142 -6.66 -7.15 9.25
C SER A 142 -5.93 -6.08 10.09
N VAL A 143 -6.56 -4.92 10.35
CA VAL A 143 -6.01 -3.82 11.17
C VAL A 143 -6.40 -3.96 12.66
N ARG A 144 -7.01 -5.08 13.06
CA ARG A 144 -7.37 -5.37 14.46
C ARG A 144 -6.24 -6.02 15.25
#